data_AF-A0A536TAF4-F1
#
_entry.id   AF-A0A536TAF4-F1
#
_cell.length_a   1.000
_cell.length_b   1.000
_cell.length_c   1.000
_cell.angle_alpha   90.00
_cell.angle_beta   90.00
_cell.angle_gamma   90.00
#
_symmetry.space_group_name_H-M   'P 1'
#
loop_
_entity.id
_entity.type
_entity.pdbx_description
1 polymer ?
#
loop_
_entity_poly.entity_id
_entity_poly.type
_entity_poly.pdbx_seq_one_letter_code
_entity_poly.pdbx_strand_id
1 'polypeptide(L)' 'MLRKLARLISCKEASRALSQMQDGSVSLPLYLRIRLHLIWCEACKRFEQQLRFLHRTMRRYRQ' A
#
# COMPACT_ATOMS: atom_id res chain seq x y z
N MET A 1 2.99 1.79 -22.46
CA MET A 1 2.08 2.73 -21.75
C MET A 1 1.91 2.44 -20.25
N LEU A 2 2.02 1.20 -19.76
CA LEU A 2 1.84 0.88 -18.32
C LEU A 2 2.79 1.61 -17.34
N ARG A 3 4.02 1.94 -17.76
CA ARG A 3 5.03 2.60 -16.90
C ARG A 3 4.64 4.01 -16.42
N LYS A 4 3.84 4.76 -17.19
CA LYS A 4 3.31 6.07 -16.76
C LYS A 4 2.21 5.91 -15.70
N LEU A 5 1.40 4.86 -15.80
CA LEU A 5 0.35 4.52 -14.82
C LEU A 5 0.90 4.10 -13.45
N ALA A 6 2.06 3.45 -13.40
CA ALA A 6 2.73 3.14 -12.13
C ALA A 6 3.35 4.37 -11.43
N ARG A 7 3.67 5.42 -12.21
CA ARG A 7 4.15 6.73 -11.71
C ARG A 7 3.04 7.73 -11.42
N LEU A 8 1.78 7.34 -11.64
CA LEU A 8 0.61 8.23 -11.51
C LEU A 8 0.27 8.54 -10.05
N ILE A 9 0.89 7.83 -9.09
CA ILE A 9 0.85 8.16 -7.66
C ILE A 9 2.28 8.29 -7.12
N SER A 10 2.50 9.28 -6.28
CA SER A 10 3.75 9.47 -5.55
C SER A 10 3.91 8.44 -4.44
N CYS A 11 5.15 8.21 -3.98
CA CYS A 11 5.41 7.36 -2.81
C CYS A 11 4.65 7.82 -1.56
N LYS A 12 4.40 9.14 -1.42
CA LYS A 12 3.62 9.73 -0.33
C LYS A 12 2.13 9.37 -0.40
N GLU A 13 1.55 9.40 -1.60
CA GLU A 13 0.17 8.98 -1.82
C GLU A 13 0.03 7.47 -1.67
N ALA A 14 1.00 6.71 -2.18
CA ALA A 14 1.06 5.27 -2.01
C ALA A 14 1.13 4.87 -0.54
N SER A 15 2.01 5.49 0.26
CA SER A 15 2.12 5.18 1.70
C SER A 15 0.85 5.54 2.47
N ARG A 16 0.21 6.68 2.17
CA ARG A 16 -1.08 7.05 2.75
C ARG A 16 -2.16 6.03 2.43
N ALA A 17 -2.27 5.64 1.17
CA ALA A 17 -3.29 4.69 0.74
C ALA A 17 -3.03 3.28 1.28
N LEU A 18 -1.76 2.86 1.40
CA LEU A 18 -1.37 1.62 2.07
C LEU A 18 -1.79 1.61 3.55
N SER A 19 -1.71 2.73 4.25
CA SER A 19 -2.26 2.86 5.60
C SER A 19 -3.78 2.70 5.60
N GLN A 20 -4.48 3.40 4.71
CA GLN A 20 -5.95 3.33 4.60
C GLN A 20 -6.46 1.92 4.25
N MET A 21 -5.68 1.13 3.50
CA MET A 21 -6.00 -0.27 3.20
C MET A 21 -6.03 -1.14 4.46
N GLN A 22 -5.16 -0.87 5.43
CA GLN A 22 -5.16 -1.61 6.70
C GLN A 22 -6.43 -1.33 7.52
N ASP A 23 -6.97 -0.11 7.39
CA ASP A 23 -8.20 0.32 8.05
C ASP A 23 -9.47 -0.05 7.25
N GLY A 24 -9.33 -0.62 6.04
CA GLY A 24 -10.44 -1.09 5.21
C GLY A 24 -11.12 -0.01 4.35
N SER A 25 -10.48 1.14 4.14
CA SER A 25 -11.12 2.35 3.56
C SER A 25 -10.74 2.69 2.11
N VAL A 26 -10.19 1.75 1.33
CA VAL A 26 -9.70 2.03 -0.03
C VAL A 26 -10.67 1.61 -1.14
N SER A 27 -10.83 2.50 -2.12
CA SER A 27 -11.59 2.24 -3.35
C SER A 27 -10.84 1.30 -4.31
N LEU A 28 -11.58 0.44 -5.02
CA LEU A 28 -11.03 -0.53 -5.97
C LEU A 28 -10.09 0.07 -7.05
N PRO A 29 -10.38 1.26 -7.63
CA PRO A 29 -9.48 1.87 -8.61
C PRO A 29 -8.14 2.31 -7.99
N LEU A 30 -8.17 2.80 -6.75
CA LEU A 30 -6.97 3.21 -6.02
C LEU A 30 -6.12 1.99 -5.65
N TYR A 31 -6.75 0.88 -5.26
CA TYR A 31 -6.07 -0.39 -5.00
C TYR A 31 -5.26 -0.87 -6.21
N LEU A 32 -5.85 -0.86 -7.42
CA LEU A 32 -5.15 -1.25 -8.65
C LEU A 32 -3.94 -0.34 -8.94
N ARG A 33 -4.08 0.97 -8.75
CA ARG A 33 -2.96 1.92 -8.93
C ARG A 33 -1.80 1.64 -7.97
N ILE A 34 -2.09 1.35 -6.70
CA ILE A 34 -1.06 0.98 -5.71
C ILE A 34 -0.38 -0.32 -6.10
N ARG A 35 -1.13 -1.35 -6.51
CA ARG A 35 -0.54 -2.63 -6.97
C ARG A 35 0.42 -2.41 -8.13
N LEU A 36 0.07 -1.56 -9.10
CA LEU A 36 0.96 -1.18 -10.18
C LEU A 36 2.20 -0.41 -9.69
N HIS A 37 2.05 0.54 -8.76
CA HIS A 37 3.16 1.28 -8.18
C HIS A 37 4.15 0.35 -7.45
N LEU A 38 3.62 -0.60 -6.67
CA LEU A 38 4.41 -1.58 -5.93
C LEU A 38 5.27 -2.45 -6.85
N ILE A 39 4.88 -2.71 -8.11
CA ILE A 39 5.72 -3.49 -9.04
C ILE A 39 7.10 -2.84 -9.24
N TRP A 40 7.17 -1.50 -9.24
CA TRP A 40 8.39 -0.75 -9.59
C TRP A 40 9.07 -0.10 -8.38
N CYS A 41 8.32 0.16 -7.29
CA CYS A 41 8.84 0.84 -6.11
C CYS A 41 9.09 -0.13 -4.96
N GLU A 42 10.36 -0.52 -4.79
CA GLU A 42 10.77 -1.44 -3.73
C GLU A 42 10.61 -0.84 -2.33
N ALA A 43 10.79 0.48 -2.18
CA ALA A 43 10.58 1.16 -0.90
C ALA A 43 9.13 1.01 -0.41
N CYS A 44 8.15 1.22 -1.28
CA CYS A 44 6.74 1.06 -0.94
C CYS A 44 6.37 -0.41 -0.67
N LYS A 45 7.00 -1.38 -1.34
CA LYS A 45 6.81 -2.81 -1.01
C LYS A 45 7.26 -3.12 0.41
N ARG A 46 8.45 -2.65 0.80
CA ARG A 46 8.98 -2.86 2.16
C ARG A 46 8.09 -2.21 3.21
N PHE A 47 7.62 -1.00 2.94
CA PHE A 47 6.67 -0.31 3.82
C PHE A 47 5.35 -1.08 4.00
N GLU A 48 4.78 -1.60 2.91
CA GLU A 48 3.57 -2.44 2.96
C GLU A 48 3.80 -3.72 3.80
N GLN A 49 4.96 -4.35 3.67
CA GLN A 49 5.32 -5.51 4.49
C GLN A 49 5.41 -5.14 5.98
N GLN A 50 6.03 -4.01 6.32
CA GLN A 50 6.11 -3.50 7.69
C GLN A 50 4.73 -3.21 8.29
N LEU A 51 3.84 -2.54 7.54
CA LEU A 51 2.46 -2.29 8.01
C LEU A 51 1.70 -3.57 8.26
N ARG A 52 1.78 -4.55 7.35
CA ARG A 52 1.12 -5.84 7.53
C ARG A 52 1.64 -6.60 8.75
N PHE A 53 2.95 -6.55 8.99
CA PHE A 53 3.54 -7.14 10.18
C PHE A 53 2.98 -6.49 11.44
N LEU A 54 3.01 -5.15 11.52
CA LEU A 54 2.49 -4.40 12.67
C LEU A 54 1.01 -4.72 12.92
N HIS A 55 0.19 -4.70 11.87
CA HIS A 55 -1.25 -4.97 11.97
C HIS A 55 -1.57 -6.38 12.45
N ARG A 56 -0.82 -7.38 11.96
CA ARG A 56 -0.97 -8.77 12.40
C ARG A 56 -0.57 -8.93 13.86
N THR A 57 0.53 -8.32 14.27
CA THR A 57 1.02 -8.37 15.66
C THR A 57 0.05 -7.67 16.62
N MET A 58 -0.45 -6.48 16.27
CA MET A 58 -1.45 -5.77 17.06
C MET A 58 -2.77 -6.55 17.18
N ARG A 59 -3.22 -7.21 16.09
CA ARG A 59 -4.41 -8.08 16.14
C ARG A 59 -4.22 -9.28 17.07
N ARG A 60 -3.03 -9.87 17.11
CA ARG A 60 -2.71 -10.96 18.05
C ARG A 60 -2.63 -10.46 19.50
N TYR A 61 -2.11 -9.27 19.73
CA TYR A 61 -2.01 -8.69 21.07
C TYR A 61 -3.37 -8.28 21.66
N ARG A 62 -4.36 -7.97 20.81
CA ARG A 62 -5.72 -7.62 21.23
C ARG A 62 -6.59 -8.85 21.61
N GLN A 63 -6.15 -10.06 21.26
CA GLN A 63 -6.82 -11.33 21.63
C GLN A 63 -6.32 -11.79 23.00
#